data_AF-A0A9D1Y410-F1
#
_entry.id   AF-A0A9D1Y410-F1
#
_cell.length_a   1.000
_cell.length_b   1.000
_cell.length_c   1.000
_cell.angle_alpha   90.00
_cell.angle_beta   90.00
_cell.angle_gamma   90.00
#
_symmetry.space_group_name_H-M   'P 1'
#
loop_
_entity.id
_entity.type
_entity.pdbx_description
1 polymer ?
#
loop_
_entity_poly.entity_id
_entity_poly.type
_entity_poly.pdbx_seq_one_letter_code
_entity_poly.pdbx_strand_id
1 'polypeptide(L)' 'RLLAFCLDQLPPEKAVVLFVAKGNGKAAGFYRRMGFSPTGRVLRDETPWGPVEEEEWMGCCR' A
#
# COMPACT_ATOMS: atom_id res chain seq x y z
N ARG A 1 -2.35 14.86 -1.62
CA ARG A 1 -1.74 15.37 -2.87
C ARG A 1 -0.36 14.77 -3.12
N LEU A 2 0.49 14.60 -2.10
CA LEU A 2 1.83 13.98 -2.25
C LEU A 2 1.81 12.65 -3.00
N LEU A 3 1.00 11.66 -2.59
CA LEU A 3 0.97 10.36 -3.25
C LEU A 3 0.60 10.46 -4.74
N ALA A 4 -0.40 11.26 -5.10
CA ALA A 4 -0.77 11.47 -6.50
C ALA A 4 0.41 11.99 -7.31
N PHE A 5 1.06 13.05 -6.80
CA PHE A 5 2.25 13.62 -7.42
C PHE A 5 3.37 12.57 -7.58
N CYS A 6 3.62 11.73 -6.57
CA CYS A 6 4.62 10.67 -6.66
C CYS A 6 4.27 9.63 -7.74
N LEU A 7 3.00 9.23 -7.85
CA LEU A 7 2.56 8.27 -8.87
C LEU A 7 2.69 8.83 -10.29
N ASP A 8 2.45 10.13 -10.47
CA ASP A 8 2.61 10.81 -11.77
C ASP A 8 4.08 10.91 -12.22
N GLN A 9 5.05 10.64 -11.34
CA GLN A 9 6.48 10.60 -11.69
C GLN A 9 6.97 9.20 -12.07
N LEU A 10 6.13 8.17 -11.92
CA LEU A 10 6.50 6.79 -12.21
C LEU A 10 6.07 6.41 -13.63
N PRO A 11 6.77 5.48 -14.30
CA PRO A 11 6.35 5.02 -15.62
C PRO A 11 4.95 4.38 -15.56
N PRO A 12 4.04 4.73 -16.49
CA PRO A 12 2.63 4.32 -16.46
C PRO A 12 2.46 2.80 -16.60
N GLU A 13 3.40 2.10 -17.23
CA GLU A 13 3.38 0.65 -17.41
C GLU A 13 3.77 -0.14 -16.15
N LYS A 14 4.14 0.53 -15.06
CA LYS A 14 4.57 -0.11 -13.82
C LYS A 14 3.44 -0.15 -12.80
N ALA A 15 3.34 -1.30 -12.12
CA ALA A 15 2.54 -1.42 -10.92
C ALA A 15 3.36 -0.94 -9.71
N VAL A 16 2.68 -0.29 -8.76
CA VAL A 16 3.23 0.12 -7.47
C VAL A 16 2.71 -0.81 -6.40
N VAL A 17 3.62 -1.29 -5.55
CA VAL A 17 3.31 -2.13 -4.41
C VAL A 17 3.54 -1.33 -3.12
N LEU A 18 2.58 -1.43 -2.20
CA LEU A 18 2.65 -0.86 -0.86
C LEU A 18 2.29 -1.94 0.17
N PHE A 19 2.81 -1.82 1.38
CA PHE A 19 2.44 -2.66 2.51
C PHE A 19 1.65 -1.83 3.53
N VAL A 20 0.51 -2.36 3.95
CA VAL A 20 -0.42 -1.67 4.84
C VAL A 20 -0.61 -2.51 6.09
N ALA A 21 -0.16 -1.99 7.23
CA ALA A 21 -0.37 -2.62 8.52
C ALA A 21 -1.84 -3.02 8.75
N LYS A 22 -2.05 -4.29 9.12
CA LYS A 22 -3.37 -4.81 9.49
C LYS A 22 -3.91 -4.02 10.68
N GLY A 23 -5.18 -3.66 10.59
CA GLY A 23 -5.85 -2.79 11.57
C GLY A 23 -5.71 -1.28 11.28
N ASN A 24 -4.84 -0.84 10.36
CA ASN A 24 -4.76 0.56 9.97
C ASN A 24 -5.85 0.93 8.94
N GLY A 25 -7.11 0.94 9.39
CA GLY A 25 -8.27 1.22 8.53
C GLY A 25 -8.22 2.60 7.86
N LYS A 26 -7.56 3.58 8.48
CA LYS A 26 -7.37 4.92 7.91
C LYS A 26 -6.47 4.88 6.68
N ALA A 27 -5.34 4.18 6.76
CA ALA A 27 -4.43 3.98 5.63
C ALA A 27 -5.11 3.16 4.51
N ALA A 28 -5.72 2.02 4.87
CA ALA A 28 -6.45 1.18 3.91
C ALA A 28 -7.53 1.96 3.15
N GLY A 29 -8.34 2.74 3.86
CA GLY A 29 -9.37 3.59 3.24
C GLY A 29 -8.79 4.68 2.34
N PHE A 30 -7.63 5.24 2.70
CA PHE A 30 -6.93 6.22 1.86
C PHE A 30 -6.42 5.59 0.57
N TYR A 31 -5.70 4.47 0.63
CA TYR A 31 -5.13 3.82 -0.55
C TYR A 31 -6.20 3.26 -1.49
N ARG A 32 -7.32 2.76 -0.95
CA ARG A 32 -8.48 2.36 -1.76
C ARG A 32 -9.03 3.51 -2.61
N ARG A 33 -9.15 4.73 -2.05
CA ARG A 33 -9.58 5.92 -2.81
C ARG A 33 -8.57 6.35 -3.88
N MET A 34 -7.32 5.94 -3.74
CA MET A 34 -6.24 6.25 -4.69
C MET A 34 -6.14 5.22 -5.83
N GLY A 35 -6.91 4.13 -5.78
CA GLY A 35 -6.94 3.09 -6.81
C GLY A 35 -6.16 1.82 -6.46
N PHE A 36 -5.64 1.70 -5.24
CA PHE A 36 -4.95 0.49 -4.79
C PHE A 36 -5.96 -0.55 -4.28
N SER A 37 -5.62 -1.82 -4.50
CA SER A 37 -6.39 -2.96 -4.01
C SER A 37 -5.49 -3.95 -3.27
N PRO A 38 -5.98 -4.59 -2.19
CA PRO A 38 -5.23 -5.64 -1.50
C PRO A 38 -5.02 -6.85 -2.41
N THR A 39 -3.84 -7.46 -2.35
CA THR A 39 -3.54 -8.69 -3.11
C THR A 39 -3.83 -9.96 -2.31
N GLY A 40 -4.11 -9.82 -1.01
CA GLY A 40 -4.29 -10.93 -0.06
C GLY A 40 -2.97 -11.52 0.45
N ARG A 41 -1.82 -11.10 -0.07
CA ARG A 41 -0.51 -11.48 0.46
C ARG A 41 -0.25 -10.70 1.74
N VAL A 42 0.23 -11.39 2.77
CA VAL A 42 0.52 -10.82 4.08
C VAL A 42 1.99 -11.05 4.40
N LEU A 43 2.67 -9.97 4.79
CA LEU A 43 3.98 -10.01 5.42
C LEU A 43 3.80 -9.94 6.94
N ARG A 44 4.65 -10.66 7.65
CA ARG A 44 4.71 -10.61 9.11
C ARG A 44 6.15 -10.38 9.50
N ASP A 45 6.38 -9.24 10.14
CA ASP A 45 7.70 -8.83 10.61
C ASP A 45 7.73 -8.80 12.13
N GLU A 46 8.79 -9.37 12.71
CA GLU A 46 9.06 -9.29 14.14
C GLU A 46 9.79 -7.97 14.42
N THR A 47 9.16 -7.09 15.21
CA THR A 47 9.74 -5.79 15.60
C THR A 47 10.00 -5.75 17.10
N PRO A 48 10.84 -4.81 17.61
CA PRO A 48 11.03 -4.61 19.05
C PRO A 48 9.75 -4.29 19.84
N TRP A 49 8.67 -3.92 19.14
CA TRP A 49 7.37 -3.55 19.71
C TRP A 49 6.32 -4.65 19.58
N GLY A 50 6.73 -5.83 19.09
CA GLY A 50 5.85 -6.97 18.80
C GLY A 50 5.71 -7.25 17.30
N PRO A 51 5.03 -8.35 16.94
CA PRO A 51 4.81 -8.70 15.54
C PRO A 51 3.90 -7.69 14.86
N VAL A 52 4.28 -7.25 13.66
CA VAL A 52 3.46 -6.43 12.78
C VAL A 52 3.09 -7.27 11.57
N GLU A 53 1.79 -7.34 11.27
CA GLU A 53 1.30 -7.93 10.03
C GLU A 53 0.93 -6.82 9.06
N GLU A 54 1.41 -6.89 7.82
CA GLU A 54 1.11 -5.94 6.77
C GLU A 54 0.54 -6.68 5.56
N GLU A 55 -0.53 -6.14 4.97
CA GLU A 55 -1.10 -6.66 3.73
C GLU A 55 -0.46 -5.95 2.54
N GLU A 56 -0.14 -6.69 1.48
CA GLU A 56 0.34 -6.16 0.22
C GLU A 56 -0.81 -5.57 -0.59
N TRP A 57 -0.61 -4.37 -1.12
CA TRP A 57 -1.57 -3.63 -1.93
C TRP A 57 -0.92 -3.20 -3.23
N MET A 58 -1.64 -3.37 -4.34
CA MET A 58 -1.17 -3.06 -5.69
C MET A 58 -2.05 -1.99 -6.34
N GLY A 59 -1.43 -1.06 -7.06
CA GLY A 59 -2.10 -0.06 -7.88
C GLY A 59 -1.31 0.23 -9.15
N CYS A 60 -1.99 0.64 -10.23
CA CYS A 60 -1.34 1.07 -11.45
C CYS A 60 -0.96 2.57 -11.36
N CYS A 61 0.18 2.93 -11.94
CA CYS A 61 0.49 4.32 -12.27
C CYS A 61 -0.51 4.83 -13.32
N ARG A 62 -0.81 6.14 -13.31
CA ARG A 62 -1.75 6.77 -14.24
C ARG A 62 -1.01 7.41 -15.41
#